data_AF-M6ZGV4-F1
#
_entry.id   AF-M6ZGV4-F1
#
_cell.length_a   1.000
_cell.length_b   1.000
_cell.length_c   1.000
_cell.angle_alpha   90.00
_cell.angle_beta   90.00
_cell.angle_gamma   90.00
#
_symmetry.space_group_name_H-M   'P 1'
#
loop_
_entity.id
_entity.type
_entity.pdbx_description
1 polymer ?
#
loop_
_entity_poly.entity_id
_entity_poly.type
_entity_poly.pdbx_seq_one_letter_code
_entity_poly.pdbx_strand_id
1 'polypeptide(L)'
;MPKANLKFDSNGTLKLDSGLLLHNSGVARGEFRSLHANFLQNGAPLNTSDTTTLVENEEFAEFNFRMLSAVLIEGWWCDFRNPAILESATELFVTKIYTDHQRTVRNSIGITRNPIFTNRNGIPGIDAVFRIYKEFASDVIARLKTKPALIDANSVGISFTYEKSHPQLDNFYGRLGEIVEGEYVRLIPIKILSVPETSLVAVPADNTARKFAGFDFPQSNLTNQNIQEDKMKIKRTILSLLGVDSQKFGLSPGEGESVELPSEKMESVLEDAGKTIAKLQDQARQSAVLQNNLNQFAKLFGSETFPANVDFASKVAELQSLLEEPKKLLNAERDRAITAYRVFTKNQPDSVIEALIQGANLEQAKAFSKQYGASLENSHPLKCEDCGSKKVSRASGSLSEPQSGAKTFQKKSPDSFKLSKK
;
A
#
# COMPACT_ATOMS: atom_id res chain seq x y z
N MET A 1 41.85 -21.35 12.74
CA MET A 1 41.88 -20.34 13.82
C MET A 1 40.92 -20.79 14.91
N PRO A 2 41.25 -20.66 16.21
CA PRO A 2 40.29 -20.96 17.27
C PRO A 2 39.10 -20.02 17.13
N LYS A 3 37.89 -20.58 16.97
CA LYS A 3 36.67 -19.77 16.88
C LYS A 3 36.46 -19.02 18.20
N ALA A 4 35.99 -17.77 18.10
CA ALA A 4 35.72 -16.94 19.27
C ALA A 4 34.82 -17.69 20.26
N ASN A 5 35.13 -17.56 21.56
CA ASN A 5 34.31 -18.15 22.61
C ASN A 5 33.03 -17.31 22.74
N LEU A 6 31.93 -17.79 22.15
CA LEU A 6 30.67 -17.06 22.11
C LEU A 6 29.98 -17.13 23.46
N LYS A 7 29.71 -15.97 24.06
CA LYS A 7 29.05 -15.82 25.37
C LYS A 7 27.81 -14.96 25.24
N PHE A 8 26.81 -15.22 26.07
CA PHE A 8 25.64 -14.37 26.21
C PHE A 8 26.02 -13.01 26.80
N ASP A 9 25.35 -11.96 26.33
CA ASP A 9 25.46 -10.61 26.87
C ASP A 9 24.76 -10.47 28.23
N SER A 10 24.80 -9.26 28.80
CA SER A 10 24.16 -8.94 30.08
C SER A 10 22.64 -9.15 30.07
N ASN A 11 22.02 -9.16 28.89
CA ASN A 11 20.59 -9.39 28.71
C ASN A 11 20.29 -10.88 28.42
N GLY A 12 21.27 -11.77 28.64
CA GLY A 12 21.11 -13.20 28.39
C GLY A 12 20.98 -13.56 26.91
N THR A 13 21.40 -12.67 26.01
CA THR A 13 21.20 -12.79 24.57
C THR A 13 22.53 -13.03 23.83
N LEU A 14 22.51 -13.85 22.78
CA LEU A 14 23.65 -14.11 21.89
C LEU A 14 23.16 -14.10 20.44
N LYS A 15 23.71 -13.22 19.62
CA LYS A 15 23.45 -13.20 18.17
C LYS A 15 24.58 -13.93 17.43
N LEU A 16 24.22 -14.94 16.64
CA LEU A 16 25.15 -15.66 15.79
C LEU A 16 25.37 -14.93 14.46
N ASP A 17 26.46 -15.25 13.77
CA ASP A 17 26.76 -14.73 12.43
C ASP A 17 25.70 -15.10 11.39
N SER A 18 25.02 -16.24 11.59
CA SER A 18 23.86 -16.64 10.79
C SER A 18 22.69 -15.66 10.90
N GLY A 19 22.66 -14.83 11.94
CA GLY A 19 21.54 -13.95 12.28
C GLY A 19 20.61 -14.51 13.35
N LEU A 20 20.83 -15.75 13.81
CA LEU A 20 20.03 -16.37 14.86
C LEU A 20 20.27 -15.68 16.21
N LEU A 21 19.18 -15.31 16.87
CA LEU A 21 19.18 -14.71 18.21
C LEU A 21 18.83 -15.78 19.24
N LEU A 22 19.78 -16.07 20.13
CA LEU A 22 19.65 -17.05 21.20
C LEU A 22 19.45 -16.35 22.53
N HIS A 23 18.59 -16.91 23.39
CA HIS A 23 18.45 -16.51 24.77
C HIS A 23 18.89 -17.64 25.70
N ASN A 24 19.48 -17.31 26.85
CA ASN A 24 19.99 -18.27 27.83
C ASN A 24 18.88 -19.17 28.45
N SER A 25 17.61 -18.82 28.26
CA SER A 25 16.45 -19.65 28.62
C SER A 25 16.17 -20.81 27.66
N GLY A 26 16.98 -21.00 26.61
CA GLY A 26 16.77 -22.05 25.60
C GLY A 26 15.77 -21.68 24.49
N VAL A 27 15.47 -20.38 24.34
CA VAL A 27 14.68 -19.86 23.21
C VAL A 27 15.60 -19.34 22.13
N ALA A 28 15.28 -19.64 20.88
CA ALA A 28 15.93 -19.10 19.70
C ALA A 28 14.90 -18.40 18.80
N ARG A 29 15.36 -17.36 18.09
CA ARG A 29 14.58 -16.64 17.09
C ARG A 29 15.45 -16.35 15.88
N GLY A 30 14.95 -16.65 14.69
CA GLY A 30 15.67 -16.43 13.44
C GLY A 30 14.75 -16.21 12.26
N GLU A 31 15.25 -15.46 11.29
CA GLU A 31 14.69 -15.36 9.94
C GLU A 31 15.55 -16.25 9.05
N PHE A 32 15.05 -17.44 8.72
CA PHE A 32 15.84 -18.44 8.00
C PHE A 32 16.08 -18.03 6.55
N ARG A 33 17.10 -17.18 6.33
CA ARG A 33 17.57 -16.70 5.02
C ARG A 33 18.65 -17.62 4.47
N SER A 34 18.76 -17.75 3.15
CA SER A 34 19.92 -18.43 2.58
C SER A 34 21.21 -17.74 3.01
N LEU A 35 22.16 -18.52 3.54
CA LEU A 35 23.53 -18.09 3.83
C LEU A 35 24.48 -18.39 2.66
N HIS A 36 23.97 -19.02 1.59
CA HIS A 36 24.75 -19.44 0.44
C HIS A 36 24.33 -18.66 -0.82
N ALA A 37 25.30 -18.03 -1.47
CA ALA A 37 25.16 -17.33 -2.75
C ALA A 37 25.09 -18.27 -3.96
N ASN A 38 24.65 -19.52 -3.78
CA ASN A 38 24.49 -20.46 -4.88
C ASN A 38 23.13 -20.22 -5.54
N PHE A 39 23.07 -19.19 -6.40
CA PHE A 39 21.90 -18.81 -7.20
C PHE A 39 21.43 -19.90 -8.19
N LEU A 40 22.23 -20.94 -8.41
CA LEU A 40 21.95 -22.05 -9.31
C LEU A 40 21.80 -23.34 -8.50
N GLN A 41 20.71 -23.46 -7.74
CA GLN A 41 20.28 -24.76 -7.22
C GLN A 41 19.25 -25.34 -8.18
N ASN A 42 19.48 -26.59 -8.62
CA ASN A 42 18.47 -27.36 -9.32
C ASN A 42 17.33 -27.65 -8.32
N GLY A 43 16.26 -26.87 -8.38
CA GLY A 43 15.03 -27.18 -7.67
C GLY A 43 14.53 -28.56 -8.08
N ALA A 44 14.06 -29.35 -7.11
CA ALA A 44 13.38 -30.59 -7.41
C ALA A 44 12.19 -30.32 -8.37
N PRO A 45 11.90 -31.22 -9.33
CA PRO A 45 10.87 -31.00 -10.33
C PRO A 45 9.51 -30.68 -9.69
N LEU A 46 8.76 -29.77 -10.32
CA LEU A 46 7.37 -29.50 -9.99
C LEU A 46 6.55 -30.78 -10.21
N ASN A 47 5.99 -31.37 -9.13
CA ASN A 47 4.94 -32.38 -9.27
C ASN A 47 3.68 -31.73 -9.87
N THR A 48 3.05 -32.44 -10.80
CA THR A 48 1.90 -31.97 -11.60
C THR A 48 0.57 -32.63 -11.21
N SER A 49 0.43 -33.14 -9.98
CA SER A 49 -0.79 -33.83 -9.52
C SER A 49 -1.68 -32.97 -8.60
N ASP A 50 -2.74 -32.46 -9.24
CA ASP A 50 -4.08 -31.92 -8.92
C ASP A 50 -4.72 -31.75 -7.50
N THR A 51 -5.75 -30.86 -7.50
CA THR A 51 -7.01 -30.74 -6.69
C THR A 51 -7.25 -29.58 -5.71
N THR A 52 -6.35 -28.62 -5.52
CA THR A 52 -6.76 -27.34 -4.92
C THR A 52 -7.06 -26.34 -6.03
N THR A 53 -8.32 -25.92 -6.17
CA THR A 53 -8.66 -24.77 -7.01
C THR A 53 -8.02 -23.53 -6.40
N LEU A 54 -6.78 -23.25 -6.80
CA LEU A 54 -6.13 -21.98 -6.55
C LEU A 54 -7.02 -20.89 -7.14
N VAL A 55 -7.51 -20.00 -6.28
CA VAL A 55 -8.42 -18.95 -6.73
C VAL A 55 -7.60 -17.78 -7.26
N GLU A 56 -7.96 -17.35 -8.45
CA GLU A 56 -7.59 -16.04 -8.96
C GLU A 56 -8.85 -15.27 -9.36
N ASN A 57 -8.95 -14.04 -8.87
CA ASN A 57 -10.01 -13.10 -9.22
C ASN A 57 -9.42 -11.69 -9.32
N GLU A 58 -10.26 -10.65 -9.42
CA GLU A 58 -9.80 -9.27 -9.53
C GLU A 58 -9.03 -8.76 -8.30
N GLU A 59 -9.23 -9.37 -7.12
CA GLU A 59 -8.65 -8.92 -5.85
C GLU A 59 -7.34 -9.63 -5.51
N PHE A 60 -7.23 -10.93 -5.77
CA PHE A 60 -6.09 -11.73 -5.33
C PHE A 60 -5.77 -12.90 -6.26
N ALA A 61 -4.58 -13.47 -6.06
CA ALA A 61 -4.15 -14.72 -6.67
C ALA A 61 -3.54 -15.65 -5.60
N GLU A 62 -3.79 -16.95 -5.73
CA GLU A 62 -3.30 -17.97 -4.81
C GLU A 62 -2.20 -18.84 -5.43
N PHE A 63 -1.25 -19.23 -4.59
CA PHE A 63 -0.13 -20.09 -4.95
C PHE A 63 0.19 -21.07 -3.83
N ASN A 64 0.59 -22.30 -4.14
CA ASN A 64 1.01 -23.24 -3.12
C ASN A 64 2.52 -23.18 -2.87
N PHE A 65 2.93 -23.22 -1.60
CA PHE A 65 4.33 -23.19 -1.19
C PHE A 65 4.61 -24.16 -0.05
N ARG A 66 5.80 -24.79 -0.09
CA ARG A 66 6.40 -25.39 1.08
C ARG A 66 6.94 -24.28 1.97
N MET A 67 6.43 -24.19 3.20
CA MET A 67 6.82 -23.18 4.18
C MET A 67 8.09 -23.55 4.93
N LEU A 68 8.15 -24.78 5.45
CA LEU A 68 9.28 -25.33 6.20
C LEU A 68 9.25 -26.85 6.15
N SER A 69 10.41 -27.47 5.99
CA SER A 69 10.55 -28.92 5.87
C SER A 69 11.29 -29.53 7.05
N ALA A 70 11.05 -30.82 7.27
CA ALA A 70 11.69 -31.62 8.29
C ALA A 70 13.13 -31.99 7.86
N VAL A 71 13.99 -30.99 7.78
CA VAL A 71 15.37 -31.10 7.31
C VAL A 71 16.34 -30.40 8.27
N LEU A 72 17.63 -30.67 8.12
CA LEU A 72 18.67 -29.85 8.74
C LEU A 72 18.81 -28.57 7.91
N ILE A 73 18.60 -27.41 8.54
CA ILE A 73 18.80 -26.13 7.88
C ILE A 73 20.28 -25.74 8.01
N GLU A 74 21.04 -26.05 6.96
CA GLU A 74 22.48 -25.79 6.90
C GLU A 74 22.78 -24.28 6.98
N GLY A 75 23.93 -23.95 7.60
CA GLY A 75 24.32 -22.57 7.93
C GLY A 75 23.61 -21.98 9.15
N TRP A 76 22.38 -22.39 9.41
CA TRP A 76 21.68 -22.10 10.67
C TRP A 76 21.89 -23.18 11.73
N TRP A 77 22.25 -24.39 11.28
CA TRP A 77 22.48 -25.57 12.11
C TRP A 77 21.31 -25.86 13.05
N CYS A 78 20.09 -25.72 12.50
CA CYS A 78 18.85 -26.03 13.19
C CYS A 78 18.24 -27.31 12.58
N ASP A 79 18.02 -28.31 13.41
CA ASP A 79 17.63 -29.66 12.99
C ASP A 79 16.12 -29.90 13.10
N PHE A 80 15.36 -29.57 12.06
CA PHE A 80 13.91 -29.82 12.03
C PHE A 80 13.55 -31.25 11.60
N ARG A 81 14.51 -32.18 11.49
CA ARG A 81 14.26 -33.56 11.02
C ARG A 81 13.29 -34.35 11.90
N ASN A 82 12.93 -33.88 13.09
CA ASN A 82 11.83 -34.44 13.87
C ASN A 82 10.48 -33.90 13.34
N PRO A 83 9.70 -34.68 12.56
CA PRO A 83 8.47 -34.22 11.92
C PRO A 83 7.38 -33.82 12.91
N ALA A 84 7.35 -34.44 14.10
CA ALA A 84 6.31 -34.18 15.11
C ALA A 84 6.27 -32.71 15.56
N ILE A 85 7.42 -32.02 15.52
CA ILE A 85 7.52 -30.60 15.87
C ILE A 85 6.79 -29.74 14.85
N LEU A 86 6.92 -30.07 13.56
CA LEU A 86 6.26 -29.35 12.49
C LEU A 86 4.77 -29.66 12.48
N GLU A 87 4.40 -30.93 12.60
CA GLU A 87 3.00 -31.37 12.65
C GLU A 87 2.22 -30.64 13.76
N SER A 88 2.78 -30.60 14.98
CA SER A 88 2.17 -29.89 16.12
C SER A 88 2.11 -28.36 15.97
N ALA A 89 2.91 -27.79 15.07
CA ALA A 89 3.00 -26.35 14.85
C ALA A 89 2.22 -25.86 13.63
N THR A 90 1.59 -26.75 12.86
CA THR A 90 0.94 -26.46 11.57
C THR A 90 0.05 -25.21 11.60
N GLU A 91 -0.82 -25.09 12.60
CA GLU A 91 -1.74 -23.94 12.72
C GLU A 91 -1.05 -22.59 12.93
N LEU A 92 0.18 -22.58 13.47
CA LEU A 92 0.94 -21.34 13.66
C LEU A 92 1.39 -20.73 12.33
N PHE A 93 1.38 -21.50 11.24
CA PHE A 93 1.82 -21.06 9.92
C PHE A 93 0.77 -20.23 9.16
N VAL A 94 -0.39 -19.94 9.76
CA VAL A 94 -1.27 -18.85 9.32
C VAL A 94 -0.64 -17.51 9.71
N THR A 95 0.00 -16.84 8.75
CA THR A 95 0.83 -15.65 8.98
C THR A 95 0.84 -14.71 7.77
N LYS A 96 1.45 -13.54 7.93
CA LYS A 96 1.57 -12.53 6.87
C LYS A 96 2.69 -12.89 5.89
N ILE A 97 2.43 -12.63 4.61
CA ILE A 97 3.39 -12.81 3.51
C ILE A 97 4.05 -11.46 3.23
N TYR A 98 5.38 -11.46 3.19
CA TYR A 98 6.19 -10.31 2.83
C TYR A 98 7.01 -10.57 1.56
N THR A 99 7.41 -9.51 0.86
CA THR A 99 8.29 -9.59 -0.33
C THR A 99 9.76 -9.83 0.03
N ASP A 100 10.10 -9.55 1.28
CA ASP A 100 11.35 -9.92 1.94
C ASP A 100 11.09 -9.92 3.46
N HIS A 101 12.08 -10.31 4.25
CA HIS A 101 11.95 -10.38 5.71
C HIS A 101 11.86 -9.00 6.42
N GLN A 102 11.63 -7.89 5.72
CA GLN A 102 11.31 -6.60 6.33
C GLN A 102 9.84 -6.56 6.73
N ARG A 103 9.55 -6.69 8.02
CA ARG A 103 8.18 -6.76 8.56
C ARG A 103 7.45 -5.41 8.66
N THR A 104 7.64 -4.52 7.69
CA THR A 104 6.92 -3.22 7.66
C THR A 104 5.52 -3.40 7.09
N VAL A 105 4.57 -2.53 7.48
CA VAL A 105 3.17 -2.62 7.02
C VAL A 105 3.07 -2.60 5.49
N ARG A 106 3.86 -1.75 4.82
CA ARG A 106 3.86 -1.62 3.36
C ARG A 106 4.45 -2.83 2.62
N ASN A 107 5.23 -3.65 3.32
CA ASN A 107 5.90 -4.80 2.74
C ASN A 107 5.06 -6.09 2.84
N SER A 108 3.96 -6.04 3.59
CA SER A 108 3.00 -7.13 3.71
C SER A 108 2.10 -7.13 2.48
N ILE A 109 2.11 -8.23 1.73
CA ILE A 109 1.41 -8.36 0.44
C ILE A 109 0.31 -9.42 0.45
N GLY A 110 0.21 -10.19 1.53
CA GLY A 110 -0.70 -11.32 1.57
C GLY A 110 -0.77 -12.01 2.93
N ILE A 111 -1.50 -13.12 2.93
CA ILE A 111 -1.68 -13.99 4.09
C ILE A 111 -1.61 -15.45 3.65
N THR A 112 -1.00 -16.30 4.47
CA THR A 112 -1.05 -17.74 4.27
C THR A 112 -2.37 -18.31 4.79
N ARG A 113 -2.88 -19.34 4.13
CA ARG A 113 -4.11 -20.02 4.48
C ARG A 113 -3.93 -21.52 4.41
N ASN A 114 -4.77 -22.22 5.18
CA ASN A 114 -4.88 -23.68 5.16
C ASN A 114 -3.49 -24.37 5.25
N PRO A 115 -2.66 -24.04 6.25
CA PRO A 115 -1.41 -24.75 6.43
C PRO A 115 -1.72 -26.21 6.69
N ILE A 116 -1.00 -27.11 6.04
CA ILE A 116 -1.14 -28.55 6.22
C ILE A 116 0.24 -29.20 6.31
N PHE A 117 0.34 -30.22 7.16
CA PHE A 117 1.51 -31.06 7.23
C PHE A 117 1.44 -32.15 6.15
N THR A 118 2.46 -32.23 5.29
CA THR A 118 2.51 -33.15 4.14
C THR A 118 3.84 -33.89 4.08
N ASN A 119 3.91 -34.93 3.24
CA ASN A 119 5.14 -35.64 2.90
C ASN A 119 5.46 -35.53 1.40
N ARG A 120 5.53 -34.30 0.89
CA ARG A 120 5.83 -34.01 -0.52
C ARG A 120 7.25 -34.45 -0.90
N ASN A 121 7.37 -35.21 -1.99
CA ASN A 121 8.66 -35.73 -2.49
C ASN A 121 9.48 -36.52 -1.45
N GLY A 122 8.80 -37.20 -0.51
CA GLY A 122 9.46 -37.95 0.56
C GLY A 122 10.10 -37.08 1.64
N ILE A 123 9.82 -35.77 1.64
CA ILE A 123 10.32 -34.81 2.63
C ILE A 123 9.12 -34.27 3.41
N PRO A 124 8.94 -34.67 4.68
CA PRO A 124 7.89 -34.12 5.53
C PRO A 124 8.03 -32.61 5.70
N GLY A 125 6.94 -31.88 5.84
CA GLY A 125 6.97 -30.43 6.02
C GLY A 125 5.60 -29.79 6.04
N ILE A 126 5.57 -28.47 6.23
CA ILE A 126 4.35 -27.68 6.26
C ILE A 126 4.23 -26.96 4.93
N ASP A 127 3.15 -27.26 4.22
CA ASP A 127 2.75 -26.56 3.02
C ASP A 127 1.61 -25.58 3.35
N ALA A 128 1.46 -24.50 2.59
CA ALA A 128 0.35 -23.58 2.75
C ALA A 128 -0.04 -22.90 1.44
N VAL A 129 -1.27 -22.37 1.40
CA VAL A 129 -1.76 -21.51 0.32
C VAL A 129 -1.33 -20.07 0.59
N PHE A 130 -0.60 -19.48 -0.34
CA PHE A 130 -0.20 -18.08 -0.31
C PHE A 130 -1.23 -17.26 -1.08
N ARG A 131 -2.09 -16.52 -0.35
CA ARG A 131 -3.01 -15.56 -0.95
C ARG A 131 -2.35 -14.20 -1.02
N ILE A 132 -2.10 -13.73 -2.25
CA ILE A 132 -1.41 -12.46 -2.51
C ILE A 132 -2.41 -11.50 -3.17
N TYR A 133 -2.53 -10.29 -2.62
CA TYR A 133 -3.49 -9.29 -3.09
C TYR A 133 -2.91 -8.50 -4.27
N LYS A 134 -3.69 -8.38 -5.34
CA LYS A 134 -3.31 -7.69 -6.58
C LYS A 134 -3.09 -6.20 -6.37
N GLU A 135 -3.87 -5.58 -5.49
CA GLU A 135 -3.75 -4.15 -5.16
C GLU A 135 -2.34 -3.77 -4.67
N PHE A 136 -1.66 -4.68 -3.96
CA PHE A 136 -0.36 -4.39 -3.34
C PHE A 136 0.83 -5.06 -4.05
N ALA A 137 0.59 -6.09 -4.88
CA ALA A 137 1.65 -6.98 -5.35
C ALA A 137 1.40 -7.60 -6.74
N SER A 138 0.77 -6.85 -7.64
CA SER A 138 0.52 -7.30 -9.03
C SER A 138 1.79 -7.73 -9.78
N ASP A 139 2.93 -7.06 -9.56
CA ASP A 139 4.20 -7.40 -10.17
C ASP A 139 4.80 -8.71 -9.59
N VAL A 140 4.65 -8.94 -8.29
CA VAL A 140 5.05 -10.19 -7.63
C VAL A 140 4.22 -11.36 -8.17
N ILE A 141 2.90 -11.18 -8.29
CA ILE A 141 2.00 -12.17 -8.90
C ILE A 141 2.44 -12.49 -10.33
N ALA A 142 2.80 -11.48 -11.13
CA ALA A 142 3.29 -11.69 -12.49
C ALA A 142 4.59 -12.52 -12.51
N ARG A 143 5.54 -12.23 -11.60
CA ARG A 143 6.82 -12.97 -11.46
C ARG A 143 6.61 -14.42 -11.01
N LEU A 144 5.63 -14.68 -10.14
CA LEU A 144 5.25 -16.02 -9.72
C LEU A 144 4.67 -16.86 -10.86
N LYS A 145 4.06 -16.22 -11.87
CA LYS A 145 3.40 -16.90 -13.00
C LYS A 145 4.29 -17.16 -14.21
N THR A 146 5.48 -16.59 -14.27
CA THR A 146 6.39 -16.83 -15.40
C THR A 146 6.76 -18.31 -15.49
N LYS A 147 7.20 -18.74 -16.69
CA LYS A 147 7.71 -20.10 -16.93
C LYS A 147 9.13 -20.00 -17.52
N PRO A 148 10.19 -20.34 -16.76
CA PRO A 148 10.19 -20.70 -15.34
C PRO A 148 9.77 -19.54 -14.44
N ALA A 149 9.31 -19.84 -13.22
CA ALA A 149 8.91 -18.81 -12.25
C ALA A 149 10.14 -18.00 -11.82
N LEU A 150 10.06 -16.67 -11.86
CA LEU A 150 11.15 -15.78 -11.42
C LEU A 150 11.26 -15.73 -9.89
N ILE A 151 10.15 -16.00 -9.21
CA ILE A 151 10.08 -16.19 -7.77
C ILE A 151 9.44 -17.55 -7.56
N ASP A 152 10.16 -18.45 -6.90
CA ASP A 152 9.69 -19.80 -6.61
C ASP A 152 10.05 -20.27 -5.20
N ALA A 153 10.63 -19.40 -4.38
CA ALA A 153 11.17 -19.77 -3.08
C ALA A 153 10.56 -18.94 -1.96
N ASN A 154 10.55 -19.56 -0.78
CA ASN A 154 10.01 -18.99 0.43
C ASN A 154 10.97 -19.26 1.60
N SER A 155 11.02 -18.31 2.53
CA SER A 155 11.68 -18.45 3.81
C SER A 155 10.74 -18.04 4.93
N VAL A 156 10.88 -18.70 6.09
CA VAL A 156 10.03 -18.44 7.25
C VAL A 156 10.84 -17.86 8.41
N GLY A 157 10.24 -16.90 9.11
CA GLY A 157 10.74 -16.41 10.39
C GLY A 157 10.02 -17.11 11.53
N ILE A 158 10.76 -17.75 12.44
CA ILE A 158 10.17 -18.49 13.55
C ILE A 158 10.89 -18.23 14.87
N SER A 159 10.14 -18.41 15.96
CA SER A 159 10.69 -18.52 17.32
C SER A 159 10.44 -19.93 17.83
N PHE A 160 11.44 -20.56 18.44
CA PHE A 160 11.37 -21.95 18.90
C PHE A 160 12.23 -22.18 20.14
N THR A 161 11.88 -23.19 20.92
CA THR A 161 12.75 -23.72 21.96
C THR A 161 13.62 -24.83 21.39
N TYR A 162 14.81 -25.04 21.98
CA TYR A 162 15.76 -26.03 21.47
C TYR A 162 16.57 -26.71 22.58
N GLU A 163 17.12 -27.86 22.23
CA GLU A 163 18.19 -28.55 22.96
C GLU A 163 19.50 -28.49 22.18
N LYS A 164 20.62 -28.62 22.89
CA LYS A 164 21.95 -28.71 22.29
C LYS A 164 22.19 -30.17 21.87
N SER A 165 22.64 -30.42 20.63
CA SER A 165 23.03 -31.78 20.25
C SER A 165 24.17 -32.35 21.09
N HIS A 166 25.07 -31.48 21.57
CA HIS A 166 26.18 -31.84 22.44
C HIS A 166 26.12 -30.98 23.72
N PRO A 167 25.34 -31.37 24.73
CA PRO A 167 25.04 -30.52 25.88
C PRO A 167 26.27 -30.17 26.73
N GLN A 168 27.27 -31.05 26.76
CA GLN A 168 28.51 -30.90 27.52
C GLN A 168 29.65 -30.29 26.68
N LEU A 169 29.40 -29.89 25.44
CA LEU A 169 30.44 -29.36 24.56
C LEU A 169 30.83 -27.93 24.94
N ASP A 170 32.10 -27.75 25.29
CA ASP A 170 32.67 -26.43 25.48
C ASP A 170 32.57 -25.57 24.22
N ASN A 171 32.20 -24.30 24.40
CA ASN A 171 31.94 -23.36 23.32
C ASN A 171 30.95 -23.89 22.26
N PHE A 172 29.94 -24.66 22.68
CA PHE A 172 28.94 -25.27 21.79
C PHE A 172 28.44 -24.34 20.67
N TYR A 173 28.06 -23.09 21.00
CA TYR A 173 27.51 -22.14 20.02
C TYR A 173 28.55 -21.68 19.00
N GLY A 174 29.80 -21.47 19.42
CA GLY A 174 30.89 -21.16 18.49
C GLY A 174 31.20 -22.34 17.57
N ARG A 175 30.85 -23.57 17.96
CA ARG A 175 31.17 -24.80 17.24
C ARG A 175 30.03 -25.33 16.37
N LEU A 176 28.92 -24.61 16.25
CA LEU A 176 27.82 -25.00 15.36
C LEU A 176 28.34 -25.29 13.93
N GLY A 177 27.89 -26.41 13.36
CA GLY A 177 28.32 -26.92 12.06
C GLY A 177 29.59 -27.76 12.05
N GLU A 178 30.32 -27.85 13.16
CA GLU A 178 31.43 -28.80 13.27
C GLU A 178 30.91 -30.22 13.45
N ILE A 179 31.67 -31.19 12.97
CA ILE A 179 31.42 -32.60 13.23
C ILE A 179 32.19 -32.98 14.50
N VAL A 180 31.46 -33.41 15.53
CA VAL A 180 31.99 -33.92 16.79
C VAL A 180 31.34 -35.28 17.01
N GLU A 181 32.13 -36.30 17.34
CA GLU A 181 31.62 -37.67 17.56
C GLU A 181 30.77 -38.22 16.39
N GLY A 182 31.10 -37.81 15.16
CA GLY A 182 30.40 -38.23 13.94
C GLY A 182 29.11 -37.45 13.63
N GLU A 183 28.70 -36.51 14.48
CA GLU A 183 27.45 -35.76 14.35
C GLU A 183 27.71 -34.25 14.26
N TYR A 184 26.86 -33.52 13.54
CA TYR A 184 26.93 -32.06 13.52
C TYR A 184 26.56 -31.47 14.89
N VAL A 185 27.38 -30.54 15.38
CA VAL A 185 27.03 -29.62 16.46
C VAL A 185 25.92 -28.71 15.96
N ARG A 186 24.72 -28.84 16.53
CA ARG A 186 23.48 -28.23 16.00
C ARG A 186 22.46 -28.00 17.09
N LEU A 187 21.56 -27.06 16.86
CA LEU A 187 20.37 -26.86 17.66
C LEU A 187 19.34 -27.89 17.25
N ILE A 188 18.73 -28.56 18.22
CA ILE A 188 17.61 -29.48 18.03
C ILE A 188 16.36 -28.75 18.53
N PRO A 189 15.59 -28.10 17.64
CA PRO A 189 14.27 -27.60 17.99
C PRO A 189 13.46 -28.66 18.75
N ILE A 190 12.66 -28.23 19.72
CA ILE A 190 11.74 -29.10 20.47
C ILE A 190 10.29 -28.62 20.35
N LYS A 191 10.08 -27.32 20.12
CA LYS A 191 8.75 -26.71 19.95
C LYS A 191 8.85 -25.39 19.20
N ILE A 192 8.01 -25.19 18.19
CA ILE A 192 7.82 -23.87 17.57
C ILE A 192 6.83 -23.07 18.42
N LEU A 193 7.21 -21.85 18.78
CA LEU A 193 6.43 -20.94 19.63
C LEU A 193 5.60 -19.97 18.80
N SER A 194 6.15 -19.48 17.68
CA SER A 194 5.45 -18.53 16.80
C SER A 194 6.09 -18.46 15.42
N VAL A 195 5.26 -18.10 14.43
CA VAL A 195 5.63 -17.85 13.04
C VAL A 195 5.22 -16.42 12.67
N PRO A 196 5.98 -15.39 13.07
CA PRO A 196 5.59 -13.99 12.87
C PRO A 196 5.50 -13.55 11.41
N GLU A 197 6.18 -14.24 10.48
CA GLU A 197 6.17 -13.90 9.06
C GLU A 197 6.61 -15.07 8.18
N THR A 198 6.21 -14.99 6.92
CA THR A 198 6.82 -15.73 5.82
C THR A 198 7.17 -14.76 4.69
N SER A 199 8.24 -15.03 3.94
CA SER A 199 8.78 -14.11 2.95
C SER A 199 9.10 -14.82 1.64
N LEU A 200 8.75 -14.18 0.52
CA LEU A 200 9.20 -14.61 -0.80
C LEU A 200 10.68 -14.24 -0.95
N VAL A 201 11.51 -15.19 -1.37
CA VAL A 201 12.97 -14.98 -1.47
C VAL A 201 13.52 -15.57 -2.76
N ALA A 202 14.68 -15.08 -3.19
CA ALA A 202 15.38 -15.65 -4.34
C ALA A 202 15.99 -17.02 -4.01
N VAL A 203 16.56 -17.16 -2.82
CA VAL A 203 17.16 -18.41 -2.33
C VAL A 203 16.69 -18.64 -0.89
N PRO A 204 16.04 -19.78 -0.60
CA PRO A 204 15.54 -20.11 0.72
C PRO A 204 16.65 -20.73 1.57
N ALA A 205 16.54 -20.65 2.90
CA ALA A 205 17.43 -21.43 3.79
C ALA A 205 17.07 -22.92 3.76
N ASP A 206 15.78 -23.23 3.72
CA ASP A 206 15.29 -24.57 3.40
C ASP A 206 15.23 -24.71 1.88
N ASN A 207 16.18 -25.42 1.29
CA ASN A 207 16.26 -25.60 -0.17
C ASN A 207 15.00 -26.20 -0.80
N THR A 208 14.15 -26.85 0.00
CA THR A 208 12.92 -27.52 -0.43
C THR A 208 11.66 -26.63 -0.26
N ALA A 209 11.79 -25.47 0.41
CA ALA A 209 10.75 -24.47 0.59
C ALA A 209 10.48 -23.69 -0.70
N ARG A 210 9.80 -24.37 -1.63
CA ARG A 210 9.53 -23.90 -2.99
C ARG A 210 8.04 -23.87 -3.29
N LYS A 211 7.68 -23.06 -4.29
CA LYS A 211 6.39 -23.06 -4.96
C LYS A 211 6.14 -24.42 -5.62
N PHE A 212 4.90 -24.89 -5.59
CA PHE A 212 4.50 -26.12 -6.28
C PHE A 212 3.08 -26.00 -6.86
N ALA A 213 2.65 -26.97 -7.67
CA ALA A 213 1.40 -26.89 -8.44
C ALA A 213 0.14 -27.33 -7.68
N GLY A 214 0.24 -28.23 -6.70
CA GLY A 214 -0.88 -28.76 -5.88
C GLY A 214 -0.40 -29.55 -4.65
N PHE A 215 -1.24 -29.72 -3.62
CA PHE A 215 -0.84 -30.44 -2.40
C PHE A 215 -0.72 -31.95 -2.65
N ASP A 216 0.35 -32.56 -2.15
CA ASP A 216 0.46 -34.03 -2.08
C ASP A 216 -0.18 -34.50 -0.76
N PHE A 217 -1.46 -34.88 -0.80
CA PHE A 217 -2.09 -35.56 0.33
C PHE A 217 -1.54 -36.99 0.44
N PRO A 218 -1.06 -37.45 1.61
CA PRO A 218 -0.91 -38.88 1.81
C PRO A 218 -2.31 -39.51 1.73
N GLN A 219 -2.48 -40.48 0.82
CA GLN A 219 -3.59 -41.43 0.90
C GLN A 219 -3.47 -42.19 2.21
N SER A 220 -4.01 -41.61 3.29
CA SER A 220 -4.36 -42.38 4.47
C SER A 220 -5.56 -43.23 4.11
N ASN A 221 -5.51 -44.50 4.49
CA ASN A 221 -6.58 -45.48 4.30
C ASN A 221 -7.89 -45.00 4.95
N LEU A 222 -8.68 -44.22 4.22
CA LEU A 222 -10.10 -44.02 4.49
C LEU A 222 -10.89 -45.03 3.65
N THR A 223 -10.65 -46.32 3.91
CA THR A 223 -11.64 -47.34 3.58
C THR A 223 -12.67 -47.39 4.69
N ASN A 224 -13.93 -47.18 4.29
CA ASN A 224 -15.14 -47.38 5.07
C ASN A 224 -15.35 -46.46 6.28
N GLN A 225 -15.77 -45.23 6.01
CA GLN A 225 -16.90 -44.68 6.76
C GLN A 225 -18.05 -44.46 5.79
N ASN A 226 -19.21 -45.02 6.12
CA ASN A 226 -20.45 -44.74 5.42
C ASN A 226 -20.62 -43.23 5.30
N ILE A 227 -20.49 -42.70 4.09
CA ILE A 227 -20.87 -41.32 3.80
C ILE A 227 -22.40 -41.29 3.84
N GLN A 228 -22.94 -41.03 5.01
CA GLN A 228 -24.25 -40.44 5.12
C GLN A 228 -24.03 -38.96 4.77
N GLU A 229 -24.57 -38.50 3.64
CA GLU A 229 -24.54 -37.07 3.26
C GLU A 229 -25.04 -36.23 4.45
N ASP A 230 -24.15 -35.42 5.03
CA ASP A 230 -24.48 -34.56 6.16
C ASP A 230 -25.36 -33.40 5.67
N LYS A 231 -26.66 -33.51 5.92
CA LYS A 231 -27.66 -32.52 5.50
C LYS A 231 -27.83 -31.47 6.60
N MET A 232 -27.50 -30.23 6.28
CA MET A 232 -27.59 -29.11 7.21
C MET A 232 -28.93 -28.38 7.09
N LYS A 233 -29.53 -28.01 8.24
CA LYS A 233 -30.78 -27.24 8.31
C LYS A 233 -30.51 -25.75 8.46
N ILE A 234 -31.13 -24.92 7.62
CA ILE A 234 -31.18 -23.46 7.77
C ILE A 234 -32.62 -22.95 7.72
N LYS A 235 -32.95 -21.96 8.56
CA LYS A 235 -34.29 -21.35 8.54
C LYS A 235 -34.49 -20.55 7.26
N ARG A 236 -35.64 -20.74 6.59
CA ARG A 236 -35.99 -19.99 5.36
C ARG A 236 -36.06 -18.48 5.60
N THR A 237 -36.43 -18.06 6.81
CA THR A 237 -36.48 -16.65 7.22
C THR A 237 -35.09 -15.98 7.18
N ILE A 238 -34.03 -16.71 7.54
CA ILE A 238 -32.65 -16.19 7.49
C ILE A 238 -32.21 -15.99 6.04
N LEU A 239 -32.55 -16.92 5.14
CA LEU A 239 -32.24 -16.79 3.71
C LEU A 239 -32.92 -15.57 3.07
N SER A 240 -34.20 -15.34 3.42
CA SER A 240 -34.96 -14.18 2.95
C SER A 240 -34.40 -12.86 3.50
N LEU A 241 -34.07 -12.81 4.80
CA LEU A 241 -33.47 -11.63 5.44
C LEU A 241 -32.11 -11.25 4.83
N LEU A 242 -31.35 -12.24 4.38
CA LEU A 242 -30.03 -12.06 3.78
C LEU A 242 -30.08 -11.87 2.25
N GLY A 243 -31.29 -11.79 1.67
CA GLY A 243 -31.50 -11.53 0.25
C GLY A 243 -31.03 -12.64 -0.68
N VAL A 244 -30.90 -13.87 -0.18
CA VAL A 244 -30.46 -15.02 -0.99
C VAL A 244 -31.59 -15.44 -1.92
N ASP A 245 -31.31 -15.44 -3.23
CA ASP A 245 -32.28 -15.91 -4.24
C ASP A 245 -32.44 -17.43 -4.16
N SER A 246 -33.52 -17.87 -3.53
CA SER A 246 -33.83 -19.29 -3.37
C SER A 246 -33.97 -20.04 -4.70
N GLN A 247 -34.38 -19.38 -5.78
CA GLN A 247 -34.55 -20.02 -7.09
C GLN A 247 -33.22 -20.38 -7.74
N LYS A 248 -32.20 -19.53 -7.55
CA LYS A 248 -30.82 -19.73 -8.02
C LYS A 248 -30.19 -21.02 -7.49
N PHE A 249 -30.60 -21.48 -6.31
CA PHE A 249 -30.09 -22.69 -5.67
C PHE A 249 -31.01 -23.92 -5.84
N GLY A 250 -32.03 -23.82 -6.70
CA GLY A 250 -32.99 -24.89 -6.95
C GLY A 250 -33.87 -25.22 -5.74
N LEU A 251 -34.04 -24.26 -4.81
CA LEU A 251 -34.94 -24.42 -3.67
C LEU A 251 -36.36 -24.18 -4.15
N SER A 252 -37.19 -25.23 -4.10
CA SER A 252 -38.62 -25.06 -4.39
C SER A 252 -39.26 -24.11 -3.36
N PRO A 253 -40.21 -23.26 -3.79
CA PRO A 253 -41.11 -22.59 -2.86
C PRO A 253 -41.96 -23.67 -2.19
N GLY A 254 -41.55 -24.09 -1.00
CA GLY A 254 -42.18 -25.17 -0.25
C GLY A 254 -42.46 -24.73 1.17
N GLU A 255 -43.59 -25.14 1.71
CA GLU A 255 -44.02 -24.88 3.08
C GLU A 255 -43.07 -25.54 4.10
N GLY A 256 -42.69 -24.79 5.14
CA GLY A 256 -41.82 -25.25 6.25
C GLY A 256 -40.86 -24.17 6.75
N GLU A 257 -40.52 -24.19 8.05
CA GLU A 257 -39.68 -23.16 8.70
C GLU A 257 -38.20 -23.23 8.28
N SER A 258 -37.73 -24.41 7.85
CA SER A 258 -36.31 -24.68 7.52
C SER A 258 -36.14 -25.47 6.23
N VAL A 259 -34.95 -25.36 5.62
CA VAL A 259 -34.50 -26.12 4.45
C VAL A 259 -33.33 -27.00 4.86
N GLU A 260 -33.38 -28.28 4.50
CA GLU A 260 -32.23 -29.18 4.54
C GLU A 260 -31.47 -29.11 3.21
N LEU A 261 -30.18 -28.79 3.27
CA LEU A 261 -29.30 -28.74 2.11
C LEU A 261 -28.08 -29.64 2.33
N PRO A 262 -27.58 -30.31 1.28
CA PRO A 262 -26.24 -30.89 1.29
C PRO A 262 -25.20 -29.81 1.62
N SER A 263 -24.13 -30.19 2.34
CA SER A 263 -23.10 -29.25 2.83
C SER A 263 -22.53 -28.37 1.70
N GLU A 264 -22.33 -28.94 0.52
CA GLU A 264 -21.82 -28.24 -0.67
C GLU A 264 -22.75 -27.11 -1.14
N LYS A 265 -24.07 -27.30 -1.07
CA LYS A 265 -25.04 -26.25 -1.41
C LYS A 265 -25.17 -25.20 -0.31
N MET A 266 -25.02 -25.60 0.96
CA MET A 266 -25.06 -24.67 2.10
C MET A 266 -23.92 -23.65 2.03
N GLU A 267 -22.72 -24.09 1.63
CA GLU A 267 -21.57 -23.21 1.48
C GLU A 267 -21.84 -22.10 0.44
N SER A 268 -22.37 -22.47 -0.73
CA SER A 268 -22.72 -21.50 -1.78
C SER A 268 -23.79 -20.49 -1.36
N VAL A 269 -24.73 -20.91 -0.51
CA VAL A 269 -25.81 -20.07 0.05
C VAL A 269 -25.27 -19.08 1.08
N LEU A 270 -24.36 -19.53 1.95
CA LEU A 270 -23.71 -18.67 2.95
C LEU A 270 -22.73 -17.67 2.32
N GLU A 271 -22.09 -18.05 1.21
CA GLU A 271 -21.22 -17.15 0.44
C GLU A 271 -22.01 -15.98 -0.18
N ASP A 272 -23.17 -16.24 -0.78
CA ASP A 272 -24.04 -15.20 -1.37
C ASP A 272 -24.61 -14.27 -0.29
N ALA A 273 -25.01 -14.83 0.86
CA ALA A 273 -25.43 -14.06 2.02
C ALA A 273 -24.31 -13.15 2.56
N GLY A 274 -23.06 -13.65 2.60
CA GLY A 274 -21.88 -12.88 2.99
C GLY A 274 -21.63 -11.66 2.10
N LYS A 275 -21.84 -11.78 0.80
CA LYS A 275 -21.74 -10.67 -0.17
C LYS A 275 -22.76 -9.56 0.12
N THR A 276 -24.00 -9.93 0.44
CA THR A 276 -25.05 -8.96 0.81
C THR A 276 -24.74 -8.24 2.12
N ILE A 277 -24.24 -8.96 3.13
CA ILE A 277 -23.84 -8.35 4.42
C ILE A 277 -22.69 -7.36 4.21
N ALA A 278 -21.67 -7.72 3.43
CA ALA A 278 -20.55 -6.83 3.13
C ALA A 278 -21.03 -5.54 2.42
N LYS A 279 -21.93 -5.68 1.43
CA LYS A 279 -22.54 -4.54 0.73
C LYS A 279 -23.31 -3.62 1.66
N LEU A 280 -24.12 -4.16 2.57
CA LEU A 280 -24.87 -3.38 3.56
C LEU A 280 -23.93 -2.67 4.56
N GLN A 281 -22.84 -3.33 4.95
CA GLN A 281 -21.83 -2.75 5.83
C GLN A 281 -21.08 -1.58 5.16
N ASP A 282 -20.77 -1.70 3.87
CA ASP A 282 -20.15 -0.62 3.12
C ASP A 282 -21.11 0.55 2.87
N GLN A 283 -22.39 0.29 2.63
CA GLN A 283 -23.42 1.33 2.58
C GLN A 283 -23.57 2.07 3.92
N ALA A 284 -23.52 1.36 5.05
CA ALA A 284 -23.54 1.96 6.38
C ALA A 284 -22.28 2.78 6.68
N ARG A 285 -21.11 2.36 6.19
CA ARG A 285 -19.87 3.15 6.28
C ARG A 285 -19.94 4.41 5.41
N GLN A 286 -20.43 4.30 4.19
CA GLN A 286 -20.59 5.44 3.29
C GLN A 286 -21.57 6.48 3.85
N SER A 287 -22.68 6.04 4.45
CA SER A 287 -23.63 6.97 5.10
C SER A 287 -23.04 7.66 6.33
N ALA A 288 -22.23 6.95 7.13
CA ALA A 288 -21.52 7.54 8.27
C ALA A 288 -20.46 8.57 7.84
N VAL A 289 -19.71 8.28 6.77
CA VAL A 289 -18.73 9.23 6.19
C VAL A 289 -19.45 10.45 5.61
N LEU A 290 -20.58 10.25 4.91
CA LEU A 290 -21.39 11.34 4.36
C LEU A 290 -21.92 12.26 5.48
N GLN A 291 -22.43 11.67 6.58
CA GLN A 291 -22.87 12.43 7.74
C GLN A 291 -21.72 13.19 8.42
N ASN A 292 -20.53 12.61 8.53
CA ASN A 292 -19.37 13.29 9.09
C ASN A 292 -18.95 14.49 8.23
N ASN A 293 -18.94 14.34 6.90
CA ASN A 293 -18.64 15.42 5.96
C ASN A 293 -19.70 16.53 6.00
N LEU A 294 -20.99 16.17 6.09
CA LEU A 294 -22.09 17.13 6.25
C LEU A 294 -21.99 17.90 7.57
N ASN A 295 -21.59 17.25 8.66
CA ASN A 295 -21.38 17.89 9.96
C ASN A 295 -20.13 18.79 9.96
N GLN A 296 -19.07 18.44 9.23
CA GLN A 296 -17.93 19.34 9.01
C GLN A 296 -18.33 20.59 8.21
N PHE A 297 -19.20 20.43 7.22
CA PHE A 297 -19.74 21.54 6.45
C PHE A 297 -20.68 22.43 7.29
N ALA A 298 -21.49 21.84 8.18
CA ALA A 298 -22.37 22.58 9.11
C ALA A 298 -21.59 23.52 10.05
N LYS A 299 -20.38 23.12 10.47
CA LYS A 299 -19.50 23.93 11.33
C LYS A 299 -19.06 25.24 10.67
N LEU A 300 -18.96 25.28 9.33
CA LEU A 300 -18.64 26.51 8.60
C LEU A 300 -19.73 27.58 8.71
N PHE A 301 -20.95 27.17 9.09
CA PHE A 301 -22.09 28.05 9.31
C PHE A 301 -22.49 28.15 10.80
N GLY A 302 -21.57 27.78 11.70
CA GLY A 302 -21.77 27.90 13.16
C GLY A 302 -22.75 26.89 13.77
N SER A 303 -23.02 25.76 13.08
CA SER A 303 -23.91 24.70 13.57
C SER A 303 -23.13 23.41 13.85
N GLU A 304 -23.47 22.69 14.93
CA GLU A 304 -22.76 21.45 15.31
C GLU A 304 -23.17 20.23 14.47
N THR A 305 -24.40 20.22 13.98
CA THR A 305 -24.96 19.19 13.10
C THR A 305 -25.65 19.82 11.91
N PHE A 306 -25.60 19.16 10.74
CA PHE A 306 -26.26 19.69 9.54
C PHE A 306 -27.79 19.69 9.72
N PRO A 307 -28.48 20.86 9.70
CA PRO A 307 -29.92 20.92 9.88
C PRO A 307 -30.63 20.27 8.70
N ALA A 308 -31.71 19.51 8.96
CA ALA A 308 -32.46 18.79 7.93
C ALA A 308 -33.11 19.70 6.85
N ASN A 309 -33.19 21.01 7.10
CA ASN A 309 -33.96 21.97 6.30
C ASN A 309 -33.12 23.14 5.75
N VAL A 310 -31.84 22.94 5.41
CA VAL A 310 -31.00 24.02 4.86
C VAL A 310 -31.25 24.22 3.37
N ASP A 311 -31.62 25.46 3.00
CA ASP A 311 -31.60 25.91 1.62
C ASP A 311 -30.15 26.15 1.14
N PHE A 312 -29.59 25.10 0.52
CA PHE A 312 -28.25 25.10 -0.03
C PHE A 312 -28.02 26.18 -1.08
N ALA A 313 -29.03 26.51 -1.89
CA ALA A 313 -28.87 27.47 -2.98
C ALA A 313 -28.55 28.87 -2.43
N SER A 314 -29.25 29.29 -1.38
CA SER A 314 -29.02 30.57 -0.71
C SER A 314 -27.65 30.66 -0.04
N LYS A 315 -27.16 29.57 0.58
CA LYS A 315 -25.85 29.55 1.25
C LYS A 315 -24.66 29.50 0.29
N VAL A 316 -24.80 28.84 -0.85
CA VAL A 316 -23.80 28.90 -1.93
C VAL A 316 -23.71 30.31 -2.51
N ALA A 317 -24.83 31.00 -2.69
CA ALA A 317 -24.85 32.39 -3.18
C ALA A 317 -24.17 33.36 -2.18
N GLU A 318 -24.36 33.17 -0.87
CA GLU A 318 -23.69 33.95 0.18
C GLU A 318 -22.17 33.74 0.17
N LEU A 319 -21.69 32.51 0.00
CA LEU A 319 -20.26 32.24 -0.13
C LEU A 319 -19.66 32.82 -1.42
N GLN A 320 -20.42 32.81 -2.52
CA GLN A 320 -19.97 33.40 -3.78
C GLN A 320 -19.82 34.92 -3.69
N SER A 321 -20.72 35.62 -2.98
CA SER A 321 -20.64 37.08 -2.81
C SER A 321 -19.42 37.51 -1.97
N LEU A 322 -19.07 36.74 -0.93
CA LEU A 322 -17.87 36.97 -0.11
C LEU A 322 -16.56 36.85 -0.91
N LEU A 323 -16.56 36.11 -2.01
CA LEU A 323 -15.38 35.91 -2.86
C LEU A 323 -15.23 36.95 -3.97
N GLU A 324 -16.19 37.84 -4.20
CA GLU A 324 -16.12 38.83 -5.28
C GLU A 324 -15.03 39.89 -5.06
N GLU A 325 -14.99 40.50 -3.88
CA GLU A 325 -14.01 41.55 -3.57
C GLU A 325 -12.55 41.05 -3.60
N PRO A 326 -12.21 39.88 -2.99
CA PRO A 326 -10.87 39.30 -3.14
C PRO A 326 -10.49 39.01 -4.60
N LYS A 327 -11.43 38.56 -5.44
CA LYS A 327 -11.17 38.30 -6.87
C LYS A 327 -10.90 39.59 -7.63
N LYS A 328 -11.64 40.67 -7.35
CA LYS A 328 -11.39 42.00 -7.93
C LYS A 328 -9.97 42.50 -7.61
N LEU A 329 -9.56 42.40 -6.34
CA LEU A 329 -8.21 42.82 -5.92
C LEU A 329 -7.11 42.02 -6.61
N LEU A 330 -7.28 40.69 -6.71
CA LEU A 330 -6.32 39.83 -7.38
C LEU A 330 -6.18 40.17 -8.87
N ASN A 331 -7.31 40.35 -9.57
CA ASN A 331 -7.28 40.69 -10.99
C ASN A 331 -6.65 42.08 -11.23
N ALA A 332 -6.95 43.07 -10.39
CA ALA A 332 -6.34 44.39 -10.50
C ALA A 332 -4.80 44.34 -10.37
N GLU A 333 -4.25 43.51 -9.48
CA GLU A 333 -2.79 43.35 -9.38
C GLU A 333 -2.18 42.58 -10.56
N ARG A 334 -2.87 41.57 -11.08
CA ARG A 334 -2.45 40.84 -12.29
C ARG A 334 -2.41 41.77 -13.50
N ASP A 335 -3.43 42.59 -13.68
CA ASP A 335 -3.51 43.56 -14.78
C ASP A 335 -2.40 44.62 -14.70
N ARG A 336 -2.08 45.10 -13.49
CA ARG A 336 -0.92 45.97 -13.26
C ARG A 336 0.39 45.28 -13.63
N ALA A 337 0.58 44.02 -13.22
CA ALA A 337 1.79 43.27 -13.52
C ALA A 337 1.95 43.02 -15.03
N ILE A 338 0.87 42.65 -15.73
CA ILE A 338 0.88 42.47 -17.19
C ILE A 338 1.17 43.80 -17.89
N THR A 339 0.56 44.90 -17.45
CA THR A 339 0.81 46.23 -18.03
C THR A 339 2.28 46.61 -17.88
N ALA A 340 2.86 46.44 -16.68
CA ALA A 340 4.29 46.70 -16.46
C ALA A 340 5.19 45.80 -17.32
N TYR A 341 4.83 44.52 -17.46
CA TYR A 341 5.56 43.58 -18.31
C TYR A 341 5.53 43.97 -19.79
N ARG A 342 4.36 44.32 -20.34
CA ARG A 342 4.21 44.79 -21.73
C ARG A 342 5.03 46.03 -22.03
N VAL A 343 5.02 47.00 -21.11
CA VAL A 343 5.83 48.23 -21.27
C VAL A 343 7.32 47.88 -21.22
N PHE A 344 7.73 46.99 -20.32
CA PHE A 344 9.12 46.53 -20.22
C PHE A 344 9.61 45.85 -21.50
N THR A 345 8.74 45.07 -22.17
CA THR A 345 9.06 44.40 -23.44
C THR A 345 8.80 45.28 -24.68
N LYS A 346 8.59 46.59 -24.53
CA LYS A 346 8.28 47.52 -25.63
C LYS A 346 7.10 47.05 -26.50
N ASN A 347 6.06 46.50 -25.87
CA ASN A 347 4.86 45.95 -26.51
C ASN A 347 5.12 44.73 -27.43
N GLN A 348 6.19 43.96 -27.18
CA GLN A 348 6.38 42.61 -27.75
C GLN A 348 6.43 41.55 -26.64
N PRO A 349 5.32 41.33 -25.90
CA PRO A 349 5.29 40.39 -24.79
C PRO A 349 5.29 38.93 -25.27
N ASP A 350 5.93 38.05 -24.49
CA ASP A 350 5.80 36.60 -24.66
C ASP A 350 4.46 36.14 -24.06
N SER A 351 3.64 35.47 -24.87
CA SER A 351 2.29 35.02 -24.49
C SER A 351 2.30 34.00 -23.34
N VAL A 352 3.38 33.23 -23.17
CA VAL A 352 3.55 32.27 -22.08
C VAL A 352 3.75 33.00 -20.75
N ILE A 353 4.51 34.10 -20.77
CA ILE A 353 4.76 34.91 -19.57
C ILE A 353 3.51 35.70 -19.19
N GLU A 354 2.73 36.19 -20.15
CA GLU A 354 1.44 36.81 -19.85
C GLU A 354 0.45 35.84 -19.19
N ALA A 355 0.36 34.61 -19.72
CA ALA A 355 -0.48 33.57 -19.13
C ALA A 355 -0.02 33.21 -17.71
N LEU A 356 1.30 33.19 -17.46
CA LEU A 356 1.87 32.94 -16.14
C LEU A 356 1.47 34.04 -15.14
N ILE A 357 1.55 35.31 -15.54
CA ILE A 357 1.12 36.44 -14.69
C ILE A 357 -0.40 36.38 -14.45
N GLN A 358 -1.20 36.05 -15.47
CA GLN A 358 -2.65 35.93 -15.34
C GLN A 358 -3.08 34.80 -14.40
N GLY A 359 -2.29 33.72 -14.32
CA GLY A 359 -2.50 32.61 -13.39
C GLY A 359 -1.95 32.83 -11.97
N ALA A 360 -1.13 33.86 -11.76
CA ALA A 360 -0.38 34.08 -10.51
C ALA A 360 -1.30 34.35 -9.30
N ASN A 361 -0.97 33.84 -8.12
CA ASN A 361 -1.67 34.24 -6.89
C ASN A 361 -1.34 35.69 -6.49
N LEU A 362 -2.01 36.25 -5.47
CA LEU A 362 -1.89 37.68 -5.13
C LEU A 362 -0.45 38.09 -4.79
N GLU A 363 0.28 37.24 -4.07
CA GLU A 363 1.67 37.50 -3.68
C GLU A 363 2.59 37.50 -4.90
N GLN A 364 2.42 36.51 -5.78
CA GLN A 364 3.16 36.39 -7.03
C GLN A 364 2.85 37.57 -7.98
N ALA A 365 1.58 37.98 -8.12
CA ALA A 365 1.19 39.12 -8.94
C ALA A 365 1.83 40.42 -8.45
N LYS A 366 1.89 40.66 -7.13
CA LYS A 366 2.60 41.81 -6.54
C LYS A 366 4.10 41.74 -6.78
N ALA A 367 4.71 40.55 -6.68
CA ALA A 367 6.12 40.35 -6.95
C ALA A 367 6.46 40.69 -8.42
N PHE A 368 5.66 40.19 -9.38
CA PHE A 368 5.82 40.51 -10.80
C PHE A 368 5.65 42.01 -11.07
N SER A 369 4.61 42.63 -10.51
CA SER A 369 4.39 44.08 -10.65
C SER A 369 5.59 44.89 -10.14
N LYS A 370 6.13 44.54 -8.98
CA LYS A 370 7.32 45.18 -8.41
C LYS A 370 8.57 44.97 -9.28
N GLN A 371 8.78 43.74 -9.76
CA GLN A 371 9.95 43.40 -10.55
C GLN A 371 9.97 44.14 -11.89
N TYR A 372 8.87 44.14 -12.64
CA TYR A 372 8.80 44.84 -13.92
C TYR A 372 8.70 46.36 -13.74
N GLY A 373 8.01 46.83 -12.70
CA GLY A 373 7.96 48.25 -12.34
C GLY A 373 9.33 48.85 -12.01
N ALA A 374 10.14 48.17 -11.18
CA ALA A 374 11.50 48.63 -10.85
C ALA A 374 12.43 48.61 -12.06
N SER A 375 12.30 47.63 -12.95
CA SER A 375 13.07 47.56 -14.20
C SER A 375 12.74 48.72 -15.15
N LEU A 376 11.49 49.21 -15.17
CA LEU A 376 11.08 50.38 -15.95
C LEU A 376 11.65 51.70 -15.40
N GLU A 377 11.77 51.84 -14.08
CA GLU A 377 12.42 53.00 -13.46
C GLU A 377 13.92 53.06 -13.77
N ASN A 378 14.57 51.90 -13.87
CA ASN A 378 15.97 51.79 -14.24
C ASN A 378 16.23 52.04 -15.74
N SER A 379 15.34 51.59 -16.64
CA SER A 379 15.49 51.78 -18.08
C SER A 379 15.04 53.16 -18.57
N HIS A 380 14.11 53.81 -17.86
CA HIS A 380 13.63 55.16 -18.14
C HIS A 380 13.60 56.01 -16.84
N PRO A 381 14.76 56.49 -16.37
CA PRO A 381 14.84 57.28 -15.15
C PRO A 381 14.12 58.64 -15.30
N LEU A 382 13.45 59.09 -14.24
CA LEU A 382 12.78 60.40 -14.14
C LEU A 382 13.81 61.55 -14.04
N LYS A 383 14.56 61.77 -15.12
CA LYS A 383 15.46 62.90 -15.30
C LYS A 383 15.18 63.51 -16.67
N CYS A 384 15.04 64.82 -16.73
CA CYS A 384 14.99 65.50 -18.01
C CYS A 384 16.37 65.38 -18.68
N GLU A 385 16.45 64.81 -19.89
CA GLU A 385 17.73 64.62 -20.58
C GLU A 385 18.39 65.96 -20.96
N ASP A 386 17.61 67.00 -21.21
CA ASP A 386 18.13 68.32 -21.62
C ASP A 386 18.67 69.17 -20.45
N CYS A 387 18.06 69.10 -19.27
CA CYS A 387 18.42 70.00 -18.14
C CYS A 387 18.80 69.27 -16.84
N GLY A 388 18.73 67.94 -16.80
CA GLY A 388 19.14 67.12 -15.66
C GLY A 388 18.26 67.25 -14.41
N SER A 389 17.15 67.99 -14.48
CA SER A 389 16.23 68.17 -13.35
C SER A 389 15.60 66.84 -12.92
N LYS A 390 15.57 66.60 -11.59
CA LYS A 390 14.86 65.48 -10.95
C LYS A 390 13.41 65.82 -10.57
N LYS A 391 12.95 67.05 -10.84
CA LYS A 391 11.57 67.48 -10.61
C LYS A 391 10.71 67.21 -11.85
N VAL A 392 10.60 65.95 -12.25
CA VAL A 392 9.77 65.52 -13.38
C VAL A 392 8.72 64.55 -12.84
N SER A 393 7.44 64.89 -12.96
CA SER A 393 6.33 64.00 -12.58
C SER A 393 5.82 63.25 -13.82
N ARG A 394 5.65 61.92 -13.71
CA ARG A 394 4.88 61.13 -14.68
C ARG A 394 3.40 61.44 -14.49
N ALA A 395 2.88 62.47 -15.16
CA ALA A 395 1.44 62.66 -15.29
C ALA A 395 0.92 61.64 -16.32
N SER A 396 0.26 60.59 -15.85
CA SER A 396 -0.39 59.61 -16.72
C SER A 396 -1.51 60.29 -17.51
N GLY A 397 -1.40 60.29 -18.84
CA GLY A 397 -2.51 60.67 -19.71
C GLY A 397 -3.70 59.74 -19.47
N SER A 398 -4.86 60.31 -19.19
CA SER A 398 -6.14 59.60 -19.10
C SER A 398 -6.42 58.91 -20.43
N LEU A 399 -6.46 57.58 -20.44
CA LEU A 399 -7.15 56.83 -21.48
C LEU A 399 -8.65 56.95 -21.18
N SER A 400 -9.28 57.88 -21.87
CA SER A 400 -10.71 58.15 -21.81
C SER A 400 -11.52 56.90 -22.19
N GLU A 401 -12.54 56.58 -21.40
CA GLU A 401 -13.64 55.71 -21.81
C GLU A 401 -14.28 56.24 -23.11
N PRO A 402 -14.78 55.37 -24.02
CA PRO A 402 -15.64 55.82 -25.09
C PRO A 402 -17.02 56.16 -24.52
N GLN A 403 -17.25 57.43 -24.20
CA GLN A 403 -18.59 57.97 -24.05
C GLN A 403 -19.21 58.21 -25.44
N SER A 404 -20.36 57.60 -25.66
CA SER A 404 -21.33 58.06 -26.63
C SER A 404 -21.86 59.45 -26.22
N GLY A 405 -21.57 60.45 -27.05
CA GLY A 405 -22.42 61.63 -27.28
C GLY A 405 -22.36 62.78 -26.25
N ALA A 406 -21.70 63.88 -26.61
CA ALA A 406 -22.35 65.16 -26.91
C ALA A 406 -21.35 66.31 -27.18
N LYS A 407 -21.36 66.75 -28.44
CA LYS A 407 -21.21 68.13 -28.98
C LYS A 407 -20.33 69.17 -28.24
N THR A 408 -19.19 69.43 -28.91
CA THR A 408 -18.64 70.75 -29.34
C THR A 408 -18.64 71.94 -28.39
N PHE A 409 -17.44 72.47 -28.14
CA PHE A 409 -17.20 73.93 -28.20
C PHE A 409 -15.95 74.24 -29.05
N GLN A 410 -16.10 75.32 -29.82
CA GLN A 410 -15.32 75.70 -30.99
C GLN A 410 -13.92 76.25 -30.64
N LYS A 411 -12.94 75.91 -31.49
CA LYS A 411 -11.69 76.65 -31.67
C LYS A 411 -11.96 78.07 -32.17
N LYS A 412 -11.22 79.05 -31.64
CA LYS A 412 -10.59 80.07 -32.50
C LYS A 412 -9.11 80.19 -32.15
N SER A 413 -8.31 79.87 -33.16
CA SER A 413 -6.95 80.33 -33.41
C SER A 413 -6.96 81.86 -33.68
N PRO A 414 -5.87 82.53 -34.10
CA PRO A 414 -4.53 82.04 -34.42
C PRO A 414 -3.42 83.00 -33.92
N ASP A 415 -2.22 82.74 -34.43
CA ASP A 415 -1.18 83.71 -34.72
C ASP A 415 -0.12 84.00 -33.66
N SER A 416 1.10 83.71 -34.13
CA SER A 416 2.36 84.34 -33.77
C SER A 416 2.81 84.04 -32.34
N PHE A 417 4.05 83.62 -32.13
CA PHE A 417 5.14 84.57 -32.22
C PHE A 417 6.40 83.94 -32.80
N LYS A 418 6.93 84.66 -33.80
CA LYS A 418 8.32 84.58 -34.25
C LYS A 418 9.23 84.98 -33.09
N LEU A 419 10.31 84.22 -32.93
CA LEU A 419 11.48 84.62 -32.18
C LEU A 419 12.10 85.87 -32.83
N SER A 420 12.24 86.95 -32.07
CA SER A 420 13.26 87.96 -32.35
C SER A 420 14.18 88.08 -31.14
N LYS A 421 15.48 88.12 -31.45
CA LYS A 421 16.57 88.31 -30.52
C LYS A 421 16.64 89.78 -30.10
N LYS A 422 16.57 90.04 -28.81
CA LYS A 422 17.64 90.67 -28.02
C LYS A 422 17.45 90.36 -26.56
#